data_AF-A0A662DG31-F1
#
_entry.id   AF-A0A662DG31-F1
#
_cell.length_a   1.000
_cell.length_b   1.000
_cell.length_c   1.000
_cell.angle_alpha   90.00
_cell.angle_beta   90.00
_cell.angle_gamma   90.00
#
_symmetry.space_group_name_H-M   'P 1'
#
loop_
_entity.id
_entity.type
_entity.pdbx_description
1 polymer ?
#
loop_
_entity_poly.entity_id
_entity_poly.type
_entity_poly.pdbx_seq_one_letter_code
_entity_poly.pdbx_strand_id
1 'polypeptide(L)'
;MTKKFYLVLFTKTRKRLDKIMEKRVINYIFEKKSFSQLDIAKGLNLPVSRANRLIKKFLSKGIIIENGLRPSTGGRPPLEYAINPAIGLTASVIIDFDAIVISINDFQSNILLSKRIPTDLERNSTTLISKISQSIKELIKKEGVSLKNLKGIGIASGGIINREKGILRLEMINKSLDFFTNLKLGHLQLPIVLEDIVYVEALGEKNLGLAKKIQNFVYVRYKNTIGAAICINGKVHHGSTG
;
A
#
# COMPACT_ATOMS: atom_id res chain seq x y z
N MET A 1 2.16 -0.69 -0.62
CA MET A 1 0.90 -1.46 -0.40
C MET A 1 -0.29 -0.59 0.03
N THR A 2 -0.07 0.51 0.76
CA THR A 2 -1.08 1.50 1.21
C THR A 2 -2.09 1.93 0.13
N LYS A 3 -1.62 2.21 -1.09
CA LYS A 3 -2.48 2.51 -2.27
C LYS A 3 -3.55 1.43 -2.54
N LYS A 4 -3.21 0.14 -2.38
CA LYS A 4 -4.17 -0.97 -2.57
C LYS A 4 -5.25 -0.96 -1.47
N PHE A 5 -4.89 -0.67 -0.22
CA PHE A 5 -5.87 -0.52 0.87
C PHE A 5 -6.83 0.63 0.63
N TYR A 6 -6.34 1.76 0.12
CA TYR A 6 -7.22 2.86 -0.26
C TYR A 6 -8.31 2.45 -1.25
N LEU A 7 -7.90 1.72 -2.28
CA LEU A 7 -8.84 1.25 -3.29
C LEU A 7 -9.86 0.28 -2.70
N VAL A 8 -9.42 -0.64 -1.84
CA VAL A 8 -10.32 -1.61 -1.17
C VAL A 8 -11.30 -0.91 -0.22
N LEU A 9 -10.82 0.04 0.58
CA LEU A 9 -11.60 0.66 1.65
C LEU A 9 -12.56 1.74 1.14
N PHE A 10 -12.12 2.54 0.16
CA PHE A 10 -12.78 3.80 -0.19
C PHE A 10 -13.46 3.83 -1.56
N THR A 11 -13.22 2.84 -2.43
CA THR A 11 -13.95 2.72 -3.71
C THR A 11 -15.21 1.84 -3.59
N LYS A 12 -16.16 2.25 -2.75
CA LYS A 12 -17.43 1.53 -2.48
C LYS A 12 -18.63 2.12 -3.26
N THR A 13 -18.48 2.42 -4.55
CA THR A 13 -19.57 2.99 -5.36
C THR A 13 -20.22 1.91 -6.23
N ARG A 14 -21.57 1.83 -6.25
CA ARG A 14 -22.34 0.80 -7.00
C ARG A 14 -22.30 0.99 -8.54
N LYS A 15 -22.10 2.23 -9.02
CA LYS A 15 -21.96 2.50 -10.47
C LYS A 15 -20.53 2.27 -10.95
N ARG A 16 -20.36 1.39 -11.95
CA ARG A 16 -19.05 0.94 -12.49
C ARG A 16 -18.17 2.10 -12.97
N LEU A 17 -18.74 3.08 -13.68
CA LEU A 17 -18.01 4.21 -14.25
C LEU A 17 -17.49 5.19 -13.17
N ASP A 18 -18.28 5.46 -12.14
CA ASP A 18 -17.85 6.32 -11.03
C ASP A 18 -16.76 5.65 -10.19
N LYS A 19 -16.85 4.32 -10.00
CA LYS A 19 -15.81 3.54 -9.33
C LYS A 19 -14.48 3.57 -10.09
N ILE A 20 -14.51 3.46 -11.42
CA ILE A 20 -13.30 3.59 -12.28
C ILE A 20 -12.69 4.98 -12.13
N MET A 21 -13.52 6.02 -12.15
CA MET A 21 -13.05 7.39 -12.06
C MET A 21 -12.43 7.69 -10.69
N GLU A 22 -13.09 7.27 -9.60
CA GLU A 22 -12.54 7.39 -8.25
C GLU A 22 -11.19 6.70 -8.12
N LYS A 23 -11.05 5.49 -8.67
CA LYS A 23 -9.78 4.76 -8.70
C LYS A 23 -8.70 5.53 -9.46
N ARG A 24 -9.03 6.16 -10.59
CA ARG A 24 -8.09 7.00 -11.35
C ARG A 24 -7.64 8.22 -10.54
N VAL A 25 -8.55 8.93 -9.89
CA VAL A 25 -8.19 10.08 -9.04
C VAL A 25 -7.37 9.63 -7.84
N ILE A 26 -7.75 8.56 -7.15
CA ILE A 26 -6.97 8.00 -6.03
C ILE A 26 -5.55 7.67 -6.49
N ASN A 27 -5.40 7.02 -7.64
CA ASN A 27 -4.06 6.71 -8.18
C ASN A 27 -3.24 7.99 -8.43
N TYR A 28 -3.86 9.01 -9.01
CA TYR A 28 -3.23 10.28 -9.30
C TYR A 28 -2.76 11.02 -8.04
N ILE A 29 -3.63 11.14 -7.02
CA ILE A 29 -3.29 11.85 -5.79
C ILE A 29 -2.21 11.12 -4.99
N PHE A 30 -2.17 9.79 -5.06
CA PHE A 30 -1.11 8.97 -4.47
C PHE A 30 0.26 9.23 -5.08
N GLU A 31 0.30 9.44 -6.40
CA GLU A 31 1.54 9.70 -7.13
C GLU A 31 2.02 11.14 -6.94
N LYS A 32 1.10 12.10 -6.84
CA LYS A 32 1.43 13.52 -6.69
C LYS A 32 1.72 13.95 -5.25
N LYS A 33 1.21 13.24 -4.24
CA LYS A 33 1.23 13.56 -2.79
C LYS A 33 0.50 14.86 -2.42
N SER A 34 0.74 15.94 -3.18
CA SER A 34 0.10 17.24 -3.06
C SER A 34 -0.43 17.70 -4.41
N PHE A 35 -1.65 18.22 -4.46
CA PHE A 35 -2.35 18.50 -5.73
C PHE A 35 -3.43 19.58 -5.56
N SER A 36 -3.74 20.27 -6.65
CA SER A 36 -4.86 21.18 -6.76
C SER A 36 -6.00 20.58 -7.59
N GLN A 37 -7.14 21.26 -7.62
CA GLN A 37 -8.22 20.92 -8.55
C GLN A 37 -7.78 20.93 -10.01
N LEU A 38 -6.97 21.92 -10.41
CA LEU A 38 -6.47 22.04 -11.78
C LEU A 38 -5.52 20.90 -12.14
N ASP A 39 -4.73 20.41 -11.18
CA ASP A 39 -3.85 19.25 -11.39
C ASP A 39 -4.65 18.00 -11.71
N ILE A 40 -5.72 17.72 -10.94
CA ILE A 40 -6.61 16.58 -11.22
C ILE A 40 -7.29 16.74 -12.58
N ALA A 41 -7.83 17.94 -12.88
CA ALA A 41 -8.53 18.20 -14.13
C ALA A 41 -7.61 17.98 -15.35
N LYS A 42 -6.43 18.61 -15.36
CA LYS A 42 -5.46 18.48 -16.45
C LYS A 42 -4.85 17.07 -16.51
N GLY A 43 -4.37 16.57 -15.38
CA GLY A 43 -3.65 15.30 -15.29
C GLY A 43 -4.48 14.07 -15.63
N LEU A 44 -5.82 14.15 -15.51
CA LEU A 44 -6.72 13.05 -15.85
C LEU A 44 -7.65 13.34 -17.03
N ASN A 45 -7.47 14.49 -17.69
CA ASN A 45 -8.33 15.00 -18.76
C ASN A 45 -9.82 14.99 -18.35
N LEU A 46 -10.14 15.69 -17.27
CA LEU A 46 -11.49 15.79 -16.69
C LEU A 46 -12.00 17.23 -16.74
N PRO A 47 -13.31 17.43 -16.94
CA PRO A 47 -13.93 18.73 -16.70
C PRO A 47 -13.66 19.21 -15.27
N VAL A 48 -13.34 20.50 -15.13
CA VAL A 48 -13.05 21.17 -13.86
C VAL A 48 -14.17 20.95 -12.84
N SER A 49 -15.44 21.00 -13.29
CA SER A 49 -16.63 20.71 -12.47
C SER A 49 -16.65 19.29 -11.90
N ARG A 50 -16.21 18.28 -12.68
CA ARG A 50 -16.13 16.89 -12.24
C ARG A 50 -15.00 16.67 -11.25
N ALA A 51 -13.84 17.28 -11.48
CA ALA A 51 -12.73 17.26 -10.52
C ALA A 51 -13.16 17.86 -9.17
N ASN A 52 -13.86 19.00 -9.20
CA ASN A 52 -14.42 19.64 -8.00
C ASN A 52 -15.39 18.73 -7.23
N ARG A 53 -16.29 18.06 -7.94
CA ARG A 53 -17.24 17.12 -7.31
C ARG A 53 -16.52 15.96 -6.60
N LEU A 54 -15.44 15.45 -7.19
CA LEU A 54 -14.65 14.36 -6.59
C LEU A 54 -13.84 14.84 -5.39
N ILE A 55 -13.23 16.02 -5.46
CA ILE A 55 -12.53 16.65 -4.33
C ILE A 55 -13.49 16.85 -3.15
N LYS A 56 -14.65 17.49 -3.37
CA LYS A 56 -15.66 17.69 -2.31
C LYS A 56 -16.10 16.37 -1.69
N LYS A 57 -16.28 15.31 -2.50
CA LYS A 57 -16.62 13.97 -2.02
C LYS A 57 -15.49 13.34 -1.19
N PHE A 58 -14.23 13.57 -1.53
CA PHE A 58 -13.10 13.03 -0.78
C PHE A 58 -12.84 13.81 0.51
N LEU A 59 -13.02 15.13 0.51
CA LEU A 59 -13.00 15.96 1.72
C LEU A 59 -14.08 15.53 2.72
N SER A 60 -15.32 15.37 2.26
CA SER A 60 -16.43 14.97 3.15
C SER A 60 -16.26 13.56 3.75
N LYS A 61 -15.44 12.72 3.11
CA LYS A 61 -15.07 11.39 3.62
C LYS A 61 -13.78 11.40 4.44
N GLY A 62 -13.13 12.56 4.61
CA GLY A 62 -11.83 12.69 5.28
C GLY A 62 -10.66 12.01 4.55
N ILE A 63 -10.82 11.63 3.28
CA ILE A 63 -9.80 10.94 2.46
C ILE A 63 -8.65 11.89 2.13
N ILE A 64 -8.98 13.16 1.90
CA ILE A 64 -8.05 14.24 1.64
C ILE A 64 -8.32 15.38 2.62
N ILE A 65 -7.32 16.22 2.83
CA ILE A 65 -7.39 17.44 3.64
C ILE A 65 -6.90 18.63 2.82
N GLU A 66 -7.31 19.83 3.22
CA GLU A 66 -6.69 21.06 2.74
C GLU A 66 -5.26 21.15 3.28
N ASN A 67 -4.31 21.50 2.42
CA ASN A 67 -2.88 21.56 2.68
C ASN A 67 -2.32 22.95 2.37
N GLY A 68 -3.09 23.99 2.68
CA GLY A 68 -2.73 25.39 2.47
C GLY A 68 -2.96 25.89 1.04
N LEU A 69 -2.31 27.00 0.70
CA LEU A 69 -2.36 27.63 -0.61
C LEU A 69 -1.06 27.36 -1.37
N ARG A 70 -1.16 27.05 -2.65
CA ARG A 70 0.02 26.89 -3.51
C ARG A 70 0.55 28.27 -3.94
N PRO A 71 1.88 28.48 -3.98
CA PRO A 71 2.47 29.70 -4.55
C PRO A 71 1.98 29.94 -5.98
N SER A 72 1.59 31.18 -6.28
CA SER A 72 1.07 31.58 -7.57
C SER A 72 1.90 32.72 -8.16
N THR A 73 2.22 32.64 -9.45
CA THR A 73 2.88 33.72 -10.20
C THR A 73 1.87 34.69 -10.84
N GLY A 74 0.56 34.50 -10.60
CA GLY A 74 -0.53 35.38 -11.06
C GLY A 74 -1.94 34.77 -10.83
N GLY A 75 -2.93 35.61 -10.52
CA GLY A 75 -4.30 35.17 -10.20
C GLY A 75 -4.47 34.61 -8.77
N ARG A 76 -5.71 34.24 -8.38
CA ARG A 76 -6.03 33.73 -7.04
C ARG A 76 -5.26 32.42 -6.78
N PRO A 77 -4.42 32.33 -5.73
CA PRO A 77 -3.72 31.10 -5.38
C PRO A 77 -4.68 29.91 -5.24
N PRO A 78 -4.42 28.79 -5.91
CA PRO A 78 -5.28 27.62 -5.80
C PRO A 78 -5.08 26.94 -4.44
N LEU A 79 -6.18 26.43 -3.88
CA LEU A 79 -6.14 25.59 -2.69
C LEU A 79 -5.41 24.29 -3.02
N GLU A 80 -4.49 23.92 -2.13
CA GLU A 80 -3.74 22.69 -2.23
C GLU A 80 -4.38 21.62 -1.33
N TYR A 81 -4.36 20.39 -1.79
CA TYR A 81 -4.90 19.23 -1.09
C TYR A 81 -3.84 18.14 -0.98
N ALA A 82 -3.92 17.39 0.11
CA ALA A 82 -3.10 16.21 0.32
C ALA A 82 -3.96 15.04 0.80
N ILE A 83 -3.42 13.83 0.67
CA ILE A 83 -4.00 12.66 1.34
C ILE A 83 -3.98 12.91 2.85
N ASN A 84 -5.11 12.65 3.53
CA ASN A 84 -5.18 12.73 5.00
C ASN A 84 -4.33 11.61 5.62
N PRO A 85 -3.18 11.91 6.25
CA PRO A 85 -2.37 10.87 6.88
C PRO A 85 -3.10 10.22 8.09
N ALA A 86 -4.01 10.95 8.73
CA ALA A 86 -4.74 10.52 9.93
C ALA A 86 -6.01 9.71 9.65
N ILE A 87 -6.35 9.40 8.39
CA ILE A 87 -7.53 8.59 8.06
C ILE A 87 -7.45 7.15 8.60
N GLY A 88 -6.24 6.70 8.94
CA GLY A 88 -5.99 5.41 9.55
C GLY A 88 -4.53 5.01 9.44
N LEU A 89 -4.27 3.76 9.79
CA LEU A 89 -2.94 3.14 9.75
C LEU A 89 -2.98 1.86 8.91
N THR A 90 -1.83 1.50 8.35
CA THR A 90 -1.62 0.20 7.70
C THR A 90 -0.43 -0.51 8.30
N ALA A 91 -0.52 -1.83 8.42
CA ALA A 91 0.63 -2.66 8.74
C ALA A 91 1.27 -3.13 7.43
N SER A 92 2.58 -3.08 7.35
CA SER A 92 3.35 -3.74 6.29
C SER A 92 4.17 -4.86 6.91
N VAL A 93 4.15 -6.03 6.30
CA VAL A 93 4.89 -7.22 6.73
C VAL A 93 5.72 -7.68 5.54
N ILE A 94 7.04 -7.71 5.69
CA ILE A 94 7.95 -8.30 4.71
C ILE A 94 8.47 -9.59 5.33
N ILE A 95 8.15 -10.72 4.71
CA ILE A 95 8.61 -12.05 5.12
C ILE A 95 9.75 -12.43 4.18
N ASP A 96 10.97 -12.34 4.69
CA ASP A 96 12.19 -12.82 4.03
C ASP A 96 12.70 -14.09 4.71
N PHE A 97 13.75 -14.71 4.17
CA PHE A 97 14.30 -15.97 4.69
C PHE A 97 14.89 -15.85 6.09
N ASP A 98 15.56 -14.74 6.39
CA ASP A 98 16.27 -14.51 7.66
C ASP A 98 15.43 -13.73 8.66
N ALA A 99 14.62 -12.80 8.18
CA ALA A 99 13.83 -11.92 9.02
C ALA A 99 12.46 -11.54 8.48
N ILE A 100 11.54 -11.29 9.41
CA ILE A 100 10.28 -10.63 9.17
C ILE A 100 10.39 -9.19 9.65
N VAL A 101 10.17 -8.25 8.73
CA VAL A 101 10.09 -6.82 9.04
C VAL A 101 8.62 -6.42 9.08
N ILE A 102 8.19 -5.86 10.21
CA ILE A 102 6.83 -5.39 10.44
C ILE A 102 6.89 -3.90 10.68
N SER A 103 6.10 -3.11 9.96
CA SER A 103 5.97 -1.68 10.19
C SER A 103 4.52 -1.23 10.30
N ILE A 104 4.29 -0.20 11.10
CA ILE A 104 3.05 0.55 11.14
C ILE A 104 3.26 1.85 10.38
N ASN A 105 2.36 2.13 9.44
CA ASN A 105 2.52 3.20 8.47
C ASN A 105 1.24 4.04 8.43
N ASP A 106 1.39 5.34 8.22
CA ASP A 106 0.25 6.20 7.88
C ASP A 106 -0.21 5.98 6.42
N PHE A 107 -1.25 6.70 6.04
CA PHE A 107 -1.86 6.57 4.71
C PHE A 107 -1.09 7.33 3.61
N GLN A 108 -0.06 8.11 3.97
CA GLN A 108 0.95 8.66 3.05
C GLN A 108 2.18 7.74 2.88
N SER A 109 2.17 6.57 3.53
CA SER A 109 3.26 5.58 3.56
C SER A 109 4.49 6.01 4.37
N ASN A 110 4.33 6.95 5.31
CA ASN A 110 5.38 7.24 6.29
C ASN A 110 5.38 6.12 7.34
N ILE A 111 6.57 5.61 7.67
CA ILE A 111 6.75 4.60 8.72
C ILE A 111 6.72 5.31 10.07
N LEU A 112 5.76 4.94 10.91
CA LEU A 112 5.66 5.45 12.28
C LEU A 112 6.47 4.58 13.24
N LEU A 113 6.38 3.26 13.06
CA LEU A 113 7.11 2.28 13.84
C LEU A 113 7.54 1.11 12.98
N SER A 114 8.61 0.43 13.39
CA SER A 114 9.01 -0.86 12.83
C SER A 114 9.61 -1.79 13.87
N LYS A 115 9.53 -3.09 13.58
CA LYS A 115 10.15 -4.18 14.33
C LYS A 115 10.69 -5.20 13.34
N ARG A 116 11.86 -5.75 13.64
CA ARG A 116 12.42 -6.91 12.95
C ARG A 116 12.40 -8.10 13.90
N ILE A 117 11.90 -9.24 13.43
CA ILE A 117 11.90 -10.51 14.16
C ILE A 117 12.51 -11.61 13.28
N PRO A 118 13.15 -12.64 13.84
CA PRO A 118 13.69 -13.74 13.04
C PRO A 118 12.57 -14.51 12.33
N THR A 119 12.82 -14.93 11.09
CA THR A 119 11.89 -15.81 10.37
C THR A 119 12.10 -17.24 10.86
N ASP A 120 11.39 -17.59 11.92
CA ASP A 120 11.39 -18.94 12.48
C ASP A 120 10.49 -19.85 11.63
N LEU A 121 11.00 -20.22 10.45
CA LEU A 121 10.30 -21.02 9.44
C LEU A 121 10.23 -22.51 9.79
N GLU A 122 10.99 -22.99 10.78
CA GLU A 122 10.93 -24.38 11.22
C GLU A 122 9.67 -24.69 12.03
N ARG A 123 9.12 -23.69 12.76
CA ARG A 123 7.86 -23.84 13.48
C ARG A 123 6.63 -23.94 12.56
N ASN A 124 5.51 -24.38 13.12
CA ASN A 124 4.23 -24.53 12.40
C ASN A 124 3.77 -23.18 11.79
N SER A 125 3.21 -23.18 10.57
CA SER A 125 2.68 -22.00 9.88
C SER A 125 1.72 -21.15 10.72
N THR A 126 0.87 -21.79 11.53
CA THR A 126 -0.04 -21.12 12.48
C THR A 126 0.73 -20.29 13.50
N THR A 127 1.88 -20.78 13.98
CA THR A 127 2.69 -20.04 14.96
C THR A 127 3.35 -18.81 14.35
N LEU A 128 3.77 -18.86 13.08
CA LEU A 128 4.35 -17.70 12.39
C LEU A 128 3.32 -16.58 12.22
N ILE A 129 2.11 -16.94 11.78
CA ILE A 129 1.02 -15.98 11.59
C ILE A 129 0.60 -15.35 12.93
N SER A 130 0.52 -16.15 14.00
CA SER A 130 0.27 -15.64 15.35
C SER A 130 1.37 -14.69 15.83
N LYS A 131 2.65 -15.00 15.60
CA LYS A 131 3.78 -14.11 15.92
C LYS A 131 3.69 -12.77 15.16
N ILE A 132 3.32 -12.80 13.88
CA ILE A 132 3.11 -11.58 13.08
C ILE A 132 1.94 -10.77 13.66
N SER A 133 0.79 -11.41 13.91
CA SER A 133 -0.40 -10.74 14.47
C SER A 133 -0.10 -10.10 15.83
N GLN A 134 0.59 -10.83 16.71
CA GLN A 134 1.00 -10.33 18.02
C GLN A 134 1.95 -9.13 17.88
N SER A 135 2.95 -9.22 17.01
CA SER A 135 3.92 -8.13 16.79
C SER A 135 3.25 -6.87 16.26
N ILE A 136 2.23 -7.00 15.40
CA ILE A 136 1.41 -5.86 14.94
C ILE A 136 0.67 -5.23 16.13
N LYS A 137 0.02 -6.05 16.97
CA LYS A 137 -0.71 -5.56 18.16
C LYS A 137 0.21 -4.86 19.16
N GLU A 138 1.41 -5.39 19.39
CA GLU A 138 2.43 -4.79 20.24
C GLU A 138 2.88 -3.42 19.73
N LEU A 139 3.18 -3.29 18.42
CA LEU A 139 3.58 -2.02 17.84
C LEU A 139 2.48 -0.96 17.95
N ILE A 140 1.24 -1.33 17.67
CA ILE A 140 0.09 -0.42 17.78
C ILE A 140 -0.11 0.04 19.22
N LYS A 141 0.01 -0.87 20.19
CA LYS A 141 -0.12 -0.54 21.62
C LYS A 141 0.98 0.44 22.07
N LYS A 142 2.20 0.31 21.54
CA LYS A 142 3.34 1.17 21.89
C LYS A 142 3.12 2.64 21.52
N GLU A 143 2.44 2.92 20.41
CA GLU A 143 2.08 4.31 20.01
C GLU A 143 0.86 4.86 20.76
N GLY A 144 0.24 4.08 21.65
CA GLY A 144 -1.05 4.45 22.25
C GLY A 144 -2.18 4.54 21.22
N VAL A 145 -2.02 3.93 20.04
CA VAL A 145 -3.03 3.99 18.98
C VAL A 145 -4.01 2.83 19.13
N SER A 146 -5.29 3.08 18.86
CA SER A 146 -6.30 2.03 18.83
C SER A 146 -6.10 1.09 17.65
N LEU A 147 -6.23 -0.22 17.87
CA LEU A 147 -6.28 -1.22 16.79
C LEU A 147 -7.38 -0.92 15.76
N LYS A 148 -8.45 -0.20 16.16
CA LYS A 148 -9.53 0.26 15.26
C LYS A 148 -9.05 1.23 14.18
N ASN A 149 -7.89 1.87 14.39
CA ASN A 149 -7.28 2.76 13.41
C ASN A 149 -6.49 1.99 12.34
N LEU A 150 -6.10 0.73 12.61
CA LEU A 150 -5.51 -0.14 11.60
C LEU A 150 -6.58 -0.51 10.57
N LYS A 151 -6.33 -0.24 9.29
CA LYS A 151 -7.30 -0.42 8.21
C LYS A 151 -6.93 -1.55 7.23
N GLY A 152 -5.74 -2.11 7.33
CA GLY A 152 -5.28 -3.18 6.46
C GLY A 152 -3.85 -3.63 6.73
N ILE A 153 -3.52 -4.82 6.24
CA ILE A 153 -2.22 -5.48 6.42
C ILE A 153 -1.67 -5.88 5.05
N GLY A 154 -0.62 -5.19 4.59
CA GLY A 154 0.10 -5.55 3.38
C GLY A 154 1.20 -6.56 3.72
N ILE A 155 1.28 -7.65 2.98
CA ILE A 155 2.30 -8.69 3.17
C ILE A 155 3.05 -8.88 1.86
N ALA A 156 4.37 -8.78 1.95
CA ALA A 156 5.30 -9.04 0.87
C ALA A 156 6.15 -10.26 1.21
N SER A 157 6.32 -11.21 0.30
CA SER A 157 7.21 -12.35 0.52
C SER A 157 7.71 -12.92 -0.80
N GLY A 158 8.83 -13.65 -0.74
CA GLY A 158 9.25 -14.52 -1.84
C GLY A 158 8.51 -15.85 -1.77
N GLY A 159 8.17 -16.42 -2.93
CA GLY A 159 7.44 -17.68 -3.05
C GLY A 159 6.24 -17.56 -3.98
N ILE A 160 5.46 -18.63 -4.10
CA ILE A 160 4.29 -18.66 -4.99
C ILE A 160 3.08 -18.11 -4.24
N ILE A 161 2.53 -17.00 -4.72
CA ILE A 161 1.40 -16.32 -4.09
C ILE A 161 0.12 -16.57 -4.86
N ASN A 162 -0.83 -17.26 -4.23
CA ASN A 162 -2.23 -17.24 -4.68
C ASN A 162 -2.96 -16.07 -4.01
N ARG A 163 -3.04 -14.94 -4.73
CA ARG A 163 -3.64 -13.69 -4.23
C ARG A 163 -5.14 -13.79 -3.98
N GLU A 164 -5.85 -14.67 -4.69
CA GLU A 164 -7.30 -14.88 -4.54
C GLU A 164 -7.64 -15.67 -3.28
N LYS A 165 -6.88 -16.74 -3.03
CA LYS A 165 -7.04 -17.58 -1.85
C LYS A 165 -6.32 -17.04 -0.62
N GLY A 166 -5.42 -16.06 -0.79
CA GLY A 166 -4.60 -15.52 0.29
C GLY A 166 -3.54 -16.50 0.79
N ILE A 167 -3.07 -17.38 -0.09
CA ILE A 167 -2.11 -18.44 0.23
C ILE A 167 -0.73 -18.07 -0.30
N LEU A 168 0.29 -18.18 0.54
CA LEU A 168 1.70 -18.10 0.17
C LEU A 168 2.34 -19.47 0.34
N ARG A 169 2.87 -20.02 -0.76
CA ARG A 169 3.65 -21.26 -0.76
C ARG A 169 5.14 -20.93 -0.76
N LEU A 170 5.81 -21.35 0.31
CA LEU A 170 7.26 -21.22 0.52
C LEU A 170 7.92 -22.53 0.09
N GLU A 171 8.34 -22.61 -1.18
CA GLU A 171 8.81 -23.86 -1.78
C GLU A 171 10.05 -24.45 -1.10
N MET A 172 11.01 -23.60 -0.74
CA MET A 172 12.27 -24.02 -0.11
C MET A 172 12.09 -24.81 1.20
N ILE A 173 10.95 -24.63 1.88
CA ILE A 173 10.63 -25.30 3.15
C ILE A 173 9.37 -26.15 3.06
N ASN A 174 8.82 -26.33 1.85
CA ASN A 174 7.57 -27.04 1.58
C ASN A 174 6.41 -26.68 2.53
N LYS A 175 6.23 -25.39 2.85
CA LYS A 175 5.15 -24.90 3.72
C LYS A 175 4.24 -23.94 2.98
N SER A 176 2.98 -23.91 3.39
CA SER A 176 2.00 -22.94 2.93
C SER A 176 1.46 -22.12 4.11
N LEU A 177 1.40 -20.81 3.93
CA LEU A 177 0.80 -19.87 4.87
C LEU A 177 -0.54 -19.40 4.29
N ASP A 178 -1.64 -19.73 4.97
CA ASP A 178 -2.96 -19.19 4.64
C ASP A 178 -3.22 -17.94 5.48
N PHE A 179 -3.10 -16.77 4.87
CA PHE A 179 -3.31 -15.50 5.56
C PHE A 179 -4.79 -15.14 5.67
N PHE A 180 -5.62 -15.49 4.68
CA PHE A 180 -7.02 -15.08 4.71
C PHE A 180 -7.83 -15.84 5.74
N THR A 181 -7.50 -17.10 6.01
CA THR A 181 -8.10 -17.86 7.11
C THR A 181 -7.38 -17.52 8.41
N ASN A 182 -6.05 -17.65 8.48
CA ASN A 182 -5.36 -17.57 9.78
C ASN A 182 -5.14 -16.17 10.34
N LEU A 183 -4.96 -15.09 9.55
CA LEU A 183 -4.92 -13.73 10.12
C LEU A 183 -6.33 -13.22 10.46
N LYS A 184 -7.36 -13.70 9.76
CA LYS A 184 -8.75 -13.50 10.20
C LYS A 184 -8.99 -14.21 11.54
N LEU A 185 -8.52 -15.46 11.69
CA LEU A 185 -8.59 -16.21 12.95
C LEU A 185 -7.65 -15.65 14.04
N GLY A 186 -6.53 -15.00 13.68
CA GLY A 186 -5.63 -14.25 14.57
C GLY A 186 -6.21 -12.93 15.11
N HIS A 187 -7.53 -12.75 14.95
CA HIS A 187 -8.38 -11.68 15.46
C HIS A 187 -8.11 -10.28 14.90
N LEU A 188 -7.33 -10.13 13.82
CA LEU A 188 -7.17 -8.81 13.21
C LEU A 188 -8.37 -8.45 12.33
N GLN A 189 -9.05 -9.42 11.69
CA GLN A 189 -10.25 -9.18 10.85
C GLN A 189 -10.11 -8.00 9.86
N LEU A 190 -8.90 -7.79 9.33
CA LEU A 190 -8.59 -6.69 8.42
C LEU A 190 -8.42 -7.18 6.98
N PRO A 191 -8.64 -6.29 6.00
CA PRO A 191 -8.21 -6.55 4.62
C PRO A 191 -6.72 -6.87 4.58
N ILE A 192 -6.37 -7.93 3.86
CA ILE A 192 -4.98 -8.34 3.63
C ILE A 192 -4.70 -8.24 2.15
N VAL A 193 -3.52 -7.72 1.82
CA VAL A 193 -3.01 -7.68 0.44
C VAL A 193 -1.70 -8.44 0.42
N LEU A 194 -1.63 -9.47 -0.40
CA LEU A 194 -0.38 -10.20 -0.66
C LEU A 194 0.29 -9.69 -1.93
N GLU A 195 1.60 -9.59 -1.91
CA GLU A 195 2.42 -9.21 -3.05
C GLU A 195 3.77 -9.92 -3.06
N ASP A 196 4.35 -10.11 -4.24
CA ASP A 196 5.73 -10.59 -4.35
C ASP A 196 6.68 -9.51 -3.82
N ILE A 197 7.66 -9.93 -3.01
CA ILE A 197 8.68 -9.06 -2.45
C ILE A 197 9.45 -8.29 -3.53
N VAL A 198 9.74 -8.90 -4.68
CA VAL A 198 10.48 -8.27 -5.78
C VAL A 198 9.74 -7.06 -6.35
N TYR A 199 8.41 -7.15 -6.49
CA TYR A 199 7.63 -6.00 -6.96
C TYR A 199 7.57 -4.89 -5.91
N VAL A 200 7.51 -5.24 -4.63
CA VAL A 200 7.46 -4.29 -3.52
C VAL A 200 8.78 -3.54 -3.40
N GLU A 201 9.92 -4.24 -3.50
CA GLU A 201 11.26 -3.66 -3.49
C GLU A 201 11.48 -2.75 -4.71
N ALA A 202 11.10 -3.19 -5.92
CA ALA A 202 11.18 -2.38 -7.13
C ALA A 202 10.31 -1.10 -7.03
N LEU A 203 9.11 -1.20 -6.45
CA LEU A 203 8.27 -0.05 -6.15
C LEU A 203 8.90 0.86 -5.08
N GLY A 204 9.61 0.30 -4.10
CA GLY A 204 10.40 1.05 -3.12
C GLY A 204 11.45 1.91 -3.81
N GLU A 205 12.26 1.30 -4.67
CA GLU A 205 13.25 2.01 -5.49
C GLU A 205 12.62 3.09 -6.37
N LYS A 206 11.48 2.79 -7.01
CA LYS A 206 10.78 3.73 -7.88
C LYS A 206 10.20 4.94 -7.13
N ASN A 207 9.78 4.76 -5.88
CA ASN A 207 9.06 5.82 -5.15
C ASN A 207 9.99 6.60 -4.20
N LEU A 208 10.96 5.93 -3.60
CA LEU A 208 11.77 6.45 -2.50
C LEU A 208 13.28 6.26 -2.72
N GLY A 209 13.69 5.27 -3.50
CA GLY A 209 15.11 4.92 -3.70
C GLY A 209 15.74 5.52 -4.96
N LEU A 210 16.72 4.80 -5.50
CA LEU A 210 17.60 5.25 -6.59
C LEU A 210 16.84 5.46 -7.90
N ALA A 211 15.76 4.71 -8.11
CA ALA A 211 14.97 4.76 -9.34
C ALA A 211 13.88 5.85 -9.35
N LYS A 212 13.86 6.77 -8.38
CA LYS A 212 12.82 7.81 -8.26
C LYS A 212 12.56 8.58 -9.55
N LYS A 213 13.63 9.02 -10.23
CA LYS A 213 13.56 9.77 -11.49
C LYS A 213 13.69 8.89 -12.75
N ILE A 214 13.87 7.58 -12.59
CA ILE A 214 14.06 6.64 -13.70
C ILE A 214 12.69 6.13 -14.16
N GLN A 215 12.46 6.14 -15.48
CA GLN A 215 11.19 5.70 -16.08
C GLN A 215 11.21 4.22 -16.47
N ASN A 216 12.36 3.73 -16.94
CA ASN A 216 12.51 2.35 -17.41
C ASN A 216 13.71 1.72 -16.69
N PHE A 217 13.50 0.61 -16.00
CA PHE A 217 14.57 -0.13 -15.34
C PHE A 217 14.14 -1.58 -15.08
N VAL A 218 15.14 -2.44 -14.88
CA VAL A 218 14.94 -3.79 -14.32
C VAL A 218 15.51 -3.79 -12.92
N TYR A 219 14.68 -4.15 -11.94
CA TYR A 219 15.13 -4.44 -10.59
C TYR A 219 15.48 -5.92 -10.51
N VAL A 220 16.68 -6.24 -10.03
CA VAL A 220 17.13 -7.62 -9.82
C VAL A 220 17.42 -7.82 -8.34
N ARG A 221 16.68 -8.72 -7.71
CA ARG A 221 16.90 -9.16 -6.34
C ARG A 221 17.74 -10.42 -6.39
N TYR A 222 18.94 -10.35 -5.83
CA TYR A 222 19.84 -11.50 -5.70
C TYR A 222 20.06 -11.81 -4.21
N LYS A 223 19.35 -12.82 -3.70
CA LYS A 223 19.51 -13.37 -2.34
C LYS A 223 19.50 -14.91 -2.42
N ASN A 224 18.82 -15.58 -1.50
CA ASN A 224 18.58 -17.04 -1.55
C ASN A 224 17.88 -17.48 -2.84
N THR A 225 17.12 -16.57 -3.46
CA THR A 225 16.54 -16.75 -4.79
C THR A 225 16.85 -15.52 -5.65
N ILE A 226 16.78 -15.70 -6.97
CA ILE A 226 16.83 -14.62 -7.94
C ILE A 226 15.41 -14.29 -8.36
N GLY A 227 15.06 -13.01 -8.32
CA GLY A 227 13.82 -12.52 -8.90
C GLY A 227 14.01 -11.14 -9.50
N ALA A 228 13.16 -10.79 -10.47
CA ALA A 228 13.26 -9.53 -11.17
C ALA A 228 11.90 -8.88 -11.40
N ALA A 229 11.89 -7.55 -11.39
CA ALA A 229 10.72 -6.75 -11.74
C ALA A 229 11.09 -5.74 -12.82
N ILE A 230 10.23 -5.60 -13.82
CA ILE A 230 10.44 -4.66 -14.91
C ILE A 230 9.56 -3.43 -14.67
N CYS A 231 10.19 -2.26 -14.71
CA CYS A 231 9.51 -0.98 -14.72
C CYS A 231 9.58 -0.37 -16.11
N ILE A 232 8.42 -0.02 -16.68
CA ILE A 232 8.31 0.66 -17.98
C ILE A 232 7.37 1.85 -17.81
N ASN A 233 7.80 3.03 -18.28
CA ASN A 233 7.07 4.29 -18.17
C ASN A 233 6.65 4.61 -16.72
N GLY A 234 7.57 4.37 -15.78
CA GLY A 234 7.41 4.63 -14.35
C GLY A 234 6.46 3.67 -13.64
N LYS A 235 6.02 2.59 -14.30
CA LYS A 235 5.13 1.58 -13.74
C LYS A 235 5.83 0.24 -13.66
N VAL A 236 5.83 -0.37 -12.49
CA VAL A 236 6.26 -1.75 -12.29
C VAL A 236 5.19 -2.68 -12.85
N HIS A 237 5.58 -3.62 -13.70
CA HIS A 237 4.69 -4.55 -14.39
C HIS A 237 4.75 -5.93 -13.76
N HIS A 238 3.58 -6.53 -13.57
CA HIS A 238 3.41 -7.93 -13.21
C HIS A 238 3.41 -8.80 -14.47
N GLY A 239 3.84 -10.06 -14.34
CA GLY A 239 3.72 -11.06 -15.41
C GLY A 239 2.28 -11.50 -15.65
N SER A 240 2.05 -12.35 -16.66
CA SER A 240 0.71 -12.87 -16.99
C SER A 240 0.05 -13.65 -15.85
N THR A 241 0.86 -14.34 -15.05
CA THR A 241 0.45 -15.08 -13.85
C THR A 241 0.76 -14.34 -12.54
N GLY A 242 1.23 -13.09 -12.66
CA GLY A 242 1.45 -12.17 -11.55
C GLY A 242 2.87 -12.15 -11.03
#